data_AF-K1Z6X8-F1
#
_entry.id   AF-K1Z6X8-F1
#
_cell.length_a   1.000
_cell.length_b   1.000
_cell.length_c   1.000
_cell.angle_alpha   90.00
_cell.angle_beta   90.00
_cell.angle_gamma   90.00
#
_symmetry.space_group_name_H-M   'P 1'
#
loop_
_entity.id
_entity.type
_entity.pdbx_description
1 polymer ?
#
loop_
_entity_poly.entity_id
_entity_poly.type
_entity_poly.pdbx_seq_one_letter_code
_entity_poly.pdbx_strand_id
1 'polypeptide(L)'
;MTIGNTDKPAAATGLPVPAPLELSKLRDHFRQTYLLNETQIETMVMSSSKSLEHAFSCAGEIFKGTEPAEQLVAFFHGLKGLLLNMGEAEWASYTKAIESKLAVGEQLDYAKVIGIIEKGLVEILCYDGGNGGRSGFSGEVRPEQVK
;
A
#
# COMPACT_ATOMS: atom_id res chain seq x y z
N MET A 1 -15.21 29.41 -25.36
CA MET A 1 -15.60 28.54 -24.24
C MET A 1 -15.08 27.16 -24.57
N THR A 2 -14.03 26.70 -23.89
CA THR A 2 -13.53 25.34 -24.02
C THR A 2 -13.01 24.88 -22.66
N ILE A 3 -13.32 23.63 -22.36
CA ILE A 3 -13.35 22.93 -21.08
C ILE A 3 -11.94 22.53 -20.65
N GLY A 4 -11.69 22.53 -19.35
CA GLY A 4 -10.46 21.98 -18.76
C GLY A 4 -10.45 22.02 -17.25
N ASN A 5 -11.54 21.61 -16.60
CA ASN A 5 -11.55 21.41 -15.15
C ASN A 5 -10.81 20.10 -14.84
N THR A 6 -9.48 20.17 -14.81
CA THR A 6 -8.69 19.16 -14.09
C THR A 6 -8.94 19.37 -12.61
N ASP A 7 -9.86 18.59 -12.05
CA ASP A 7 -9.95 18.36 -10.61
C ASP A 7 -8.60 17.81 -10.13
N LYS A 8 -7.74 18.74 -9.69
CA LYS A 8 -6.40 18.45 -9.20
C LYS A 8 -6.55 18.04 -7.74
N PRO A 9 -6.29 16.77 -7.35
CA PRO A 9 -6.40 16.33 -5.96
C PRO A 9 -5.42 17.07 -5.01
N ALA A 10 -4.45 17.81 -5.57
CA ALA A 10 -3.55 18.70 -4.84
C ALA A 10 -4.26 19.78 -4.00
N ALA A 11 -5.51 20.12 -4.30
CA ALA A 11 -6.23 21.19 -3.59
C ALA A 11 -6.52 20.88 -2.11
N ALA A 12 -6.45 19.62 -1.66
CA ALA A 12 -6.79 19.24 -0.28
C ALA A 12 -5.62 19.37 0.71
N THR A 13 -4.37 19.27 0.26
CA THR A 13 -3.17 19.24 1.13
C THR A 13 -2.08 20.21 0.71
N GLY A 14 -2.19 20.81 -0.48
CA GLY A 14 -1.12 21.61 -1.09
C GLY A 14 0.12 20.80 -1.51
N LEU A 15 0.08 19.47 -1.37
CA LEU A 15 1.17 18.57 -1.71
C LEU A 15 0.96 17.94 -3.09
N PRO A 16 2.03 17.71 -3.87
CA PRO A 16 1.95 16.89 -5.07
C PRO A 16 1.61 15.45 -4.67
N VAL A 17 0.50 14.94 -5.20
CA VAL A 17 0.10 13.54 -4.99
C VAL A 17 0.97 12.65 -5.90
N PRO A 18 1.63 11.61 -5.36
CA PRO A 18 2.42 10.68 -6.17
C PRO A 18 1.58 9.92 -7.21
N ALA A 19 2.24 9.33 -8.20
CA ALA A 19 1.57 8.44 -9.14
C ALA A 19 1.03 7.19 -8.40
N PRO A 20 -0.06 6.57 -8.88
CA PRO A 20 -0.54 5.32 -8.33
C PRO A 20 0.55 4.24 -8.29
N LEU A 21 0.54 3.45 -7.22
CA LEU A 21 1.43 2.30 -7.06
C LEU A 21 0.98 1.21 -8.04
N GLU A 22 1.90 0.73 -8.88
CA GLU A 22 1.66 -0.34 -9.83
C GLU A 22 2.23 -1.66 -9.32
N LEU A 23 1.49 -2.76 -9.44
CA LEU A 23 1.92 -4.07 -8.98
C LEU A 23 3.25 -4.51 -9.62
N SER A 24 3.45 -4.19 -10.89
CA SER A 24 4.68 -4.47 -11.63
C SER A 24 5.91 -3.85 -10.95
N LYS A 25 5.83 -2.58 -10.54
CA LYS A 25 6.91 -1.86 -9.85
C LYS A 25 7.23 -2.49 -8.49
N LEU A 26 6.20 -2.88 -7.74
CA LEU A 26 6.39 -3.56 -6.46
C LEU A 26 7.09 -4.92 -6.63
N ARG A 27 6.66 -5.72 -7.60
CA ARG A 27 7.29 -7.00 -7.91
C ARG A 27 8.74 -6.83 -8.35
N ASP A 28 9.01 -5.82 -9.17
CA ASP A 28 10.35 -5.49 -9.64
C ASP A 28 11.26 -5.03 -8.48
N HIS A 29 10.73 -4.22 -7.56
CA HIS A 29 11.43 -3.84 -6.34
C HIS A 29 11.83 -5.07 -5.53
N PHE A 30 10.88 -5.99 -5.26
CA PHE A 30 11.18 -7.20 -4.51
C PHE A 30 12.20 -8.09 -5.20
N ARG A 31 12.13 -8.20 -6.53
CA ARG A 31 13.11 -8.96 -7.32
C ARG A 31 14.52 -8.35 -7.23
N GLN A 32 14.63 -7.03 -7.36
CA GLN A 32 15.92 -6.35 -7.47
C GLN A 32 16.57 -6.11 -6.11
N THR A 33 15.80 -5.73 -5.10
CA THR A 33 16.32 -5.36 -3.78
C THR A 33 16.58 -6.58 -2.90
N TYR A 34 15.73 -7.61 -2.98
CA TYR A 34 15.80 -8.79 -2.11
C TYR A 34 16.22 -10.07 -2.85
N LEU A 35 16.45 -10.01 -4.17
CA LEU A 35 16.88 -11.14 -5.00
C LEU A 35 15.95 -12.37 -4.87
N LEU A 36 14.66 -12.11 -4.77
CA LEU A 36 13.62 -13.12 -4.55
C LEU A 36 13.20 -13.81 -5.85
N ASN A 37 12.83 -15.09 -5.73
CA ASN A 37 12.15 -15.81 -6.82
C ASN A 37 10.64 -15.47 -6.89
N GLU A 38 9.95 -15.91 -7.94
CA GLU A 38 8.53 -15.56 -8.15
C GLU A 38 7.61 -16.01 -7.01
N THR A 39 7.85 -17.17 -6.38
CA THR A 39 7.06 -17.64 -5.23
C THR A 39 7.28 -16.75 -4.00
N GLN A 40 8.51 -16.31 -3.77
CA GLN A 40 8.84 -15.40 -2.67
C GLN A 40 8.29 -13.99 -2.93
N ILE A 41 8.39 -13.50 -4.16
CA ILE A 41 7.77 -12.23 -4.59
C ILE A 41 6.27 -12.28 -4.33
N GLU A 42 5.60 -13.36 -4.75
CA GLU A 42 4.17 -13.55 -4.52
C GLU A 42 3.80 -13.48 -3.04
N THR A 43 4.57 -14.17 -2.21
CA THR A 43 4.40 -14.14 -0.75
C THR A 43 4.55 -12.72 -0.19
N MET A 44 5.55 -11.97 -0.67
CA MET A 44 5.79 -10.59 -0.25
C MET A 44 4.67 -9.66 -0.69
N VAL A 45 4.17 -9.77 -1.93
CA VAL A 45 3.04 -8.95 -2.42
C VAL A 45 1.79 -9.23 -1.60
N MET A 46 1.45 -10.50 -1.35
CA MET A 46 0.31 -10.83 -0.49
C MET A 46 0.47 -10.30 0.94
N SER A 47 1.69 -10.38 1.50
CA SER A 47 1.99 -9.85 2.82
C SER A 47 1.83 -8.32 2.88
N SER A 48 2.30 -7.62 1.85
CA SER A 48 2.12 -6.17 1.68
C SER A 48 0.64 -5.79 1.58
N SER A 49 -0.13 -6.51 0.75
CA SER A 49 -1.59 -6.33 0.62
C SER A 49 -2.26 -6.43 1.99
N LYS A 50 -2.07 -7.53 2.72
CA LYS A 50 -2.65 -7.74 4.05
C LYS A 50 -2.23 -6.69 5.07
N SER A 51 -0.98 -6.24 5.00
CA SER A 51 -0.46 -5.21 5.91
C SER A 51 -1.13 -3.85 5.65
N LEU A 52 -1.34 -3.51 4.38
CA LEU A 52 -2.07 -2.31 3.99
C LEU A 52 -3.55 -2.42 4.38
N GLU A 53 -4.22 -3.54 4.04
CA GLU A 53 -5.62 -3.78 4.44
C GLU A 53 -5.80 -3.62 5.94
N HIS A 54 -4.91 -4.21 6.74
CA HIS A 54 -4.95 -4.07 8.19
C HIS A 54 -4.82 -2.60 8.62
N ALA A 55 -3.85 -1.88 8.09
CA ALA A 55 -3.65 -0.46 8.40
C ALA A 55 -4.89 0.39 8.08
N PHE A 56 -5.50 0.19 6.90
CA PHE A 56 -6.68 0.94 6.47
C PHE A 56 -7.97 0.52 7.18
N SER A 57 -8.11 -0.75 7.57
CA SER A 57 -9.26 -1.22 8.35
C SER A 57 -9.39 -0.50 9.70
N CYS A 58 -8.27 -0.11 10.29
CA CYS A 58 -8.23 0.64 11.54
C CYS A 58 -8.48 2.15 11.35
N ALA A 59 -8.28 2.70 10.14
CA ALA A 59 -8.33 4.14 9.90
C ALA A 59 -9.72 4.76 10.13
N GLY A 60 -10.80 4.02 9.84
CA GLY A 60 -12.17 4.49 10.06
C GLY A 60 -12.55 4.64 11.54
N GLU A 61 -11.93 3.86 12.41
CA GLU A 61 -12.18 3.90 13.86
C GLU A 61 -11.43 5.04 14.55
N ILE A 62 -10.30 5.50 13.96
CA ILE A 62 -9.50 6.61 14.49
C ILE A 62 -10.35 7.88 14.66
N PHE A 63 -11.20 8.20 13.68
CA PHE A 63 -12.06 9.38 13.71
C PHE A 63 -13.19 9.32 14.75
N LYS A 64 -13.48 8.13 15.29
CA LYS A 64 -14.47 7.92 16.36
C LYS A 64 -13.84 7.89 17.76
N GLY A 65 -12.51 7.87 17.84
CA GLY A 65 -11.76 7.76 19.09
C GLY A 65 -11.68 9.06 19.88
N THR A 66 -11.15 8.96 21.10
CA THR A 66 -10.97 10.10 22.03
C THR A 66 -9.77 10.99 21.69
N GLU A 67 -8.75 10.44 21.01
CA GLU A 67 -7.51 11.12 20.65
C GLU A 67 -7.16 10.90 19.16
N PRO A 68 -8.01 11.43 18.25
CA PRO A 68 -7.86 11.17 16.81
C PRO A 68 -6.52 11.66 16.25
N ALA A 69 -5.96 12.75 16.79
CA ALA A 69 -4.70 13.30 16.29
C ALA A 69 -3.51 12.36 16.56
N GLU A 70 -3.35 11.85 17.78
CA GLU A 70 -2.24 10.94 18.12
C GLU A 70 -2.33 9.62 17.35
N GLN A 71 -3.54 9.09 17.22
CA GLN A 71 -3.80 7.89 16.45
C GLN A 71 -3.55 8.09 14.95
N LEU A 72 -3.89 9.26 14.40
CA LEU A 72 -3.56 9.61 13.01
C LEU A 72 -2.04 9.75 12.80
N VAL A 73 -1.30 10.32 13.75
CA VAL A 73 0.16 10.38 13.68
C VAL A 73 0.74 8.96 13.63
N ALA A 74 0.31 8.08 14.53
CA ALA A 74 0.74 6.69 14.55
C ALA A 74 0.39 5.95 13.24
N PHE A 75 -0.81 6.19 12.70
CA PHE A 75 -1.24 5.64 11.42
C PHE A 75 -0.34 6.08 10.27
N PHE A 76 -0.08 7.38 10.09
CA PHE A 76 0.78 7.87 9.01
C PHE A 76 2.24 7.40 9.19
N HIS A 77 2.71 7.31 10.44
CA HIS A 77 4.03 6.78 10.74
C HIS A 77 4.17 5.30 10.33
N GLY A 78 3.20 4.46 10.70
CA GLY A 78 3.16 3.06 10.32
C GLY A 78 3.06 2.87 8.81
N LEU A 79 2.19 3.64 8.16
CA LEU A 79 2.00 3.59 6.71
C LEU A 79 3.27 3.99 5.95
N LYS A 80 4.00 5.01 6.41
CA LYS A 80 5.33 5.36 5.88
C LYS A 80 6.30 4.18 5.95
N GLY A 81 6.33 3.45 7.07
CA GLY A 81 7.17 2.26 7.23
C GLY A 81 6.82 1.16 6.22
N LEU A 82 5.53 0.89 6.02
CA LEU A 82 5.06 -0.07 5.03
C LEU A 82 5.46 0.33 3.60
N LEU A 83 5.29 1.60 3.25
CA LEU A 83 5.64 2.14 1.94
C LEU A 83 7.13 2.04 1.64
N LEU A 84 8.00 2.31 2.62
CA LEU A 84 9.44 2.13 2.46
C LEU A 84 9.83 0.67 2.23
N ASN A 85 9.19 -0.29 2.93
CA ASN A 85 9.42 -1.72 2.71
C ASN A 85 8.95 -2.21 1.33
N MET A 86 8.07 -1.45 0.68
CA MET A 86 7.57 -1.72 -0.67
C MET A 86 8.37 -0.99 -1.77
N GLY A 87 9.38 -0.20 -1.41
CA GLY A 87 10.17 0.59 -2.36
C GLY A 87 9.50 1.90 -2.81
N GLU A 88 8.38 2.28 -2.17
CA GLU A 88 7.53 3.40 -2.58
C GLU A 88 7.94 4.71 -1.89
N ALA A 89 9.12 5.22 -2.24
CA ALA A 89 9.73 6.39 -1.61
C ALA A 89 8.89 7.68 -1.77
N GLU A 90 8.22 7.86 -2.91
CA GLU A 90 7.38 9.04 -3.14
C GLU A 90 6.13 9.03 -2.24
N TRP A 91 5.45 7.89 -2.14
CA TRP A 91 4.33 7.71 -1.22
C TRP A 91 4.77 7.83 0.24
N ALA A 92 5.91 7.26 0.62
CA ALA A 92 6.46 7.41 1.97
C ALA A 92 6.79 8.88 2.30
N SER A 93 7.26 9.64 1.33
CA SER A 93 7.52 11.08 1.48
C SER A 93 6.22 11.88 1.61
N TYR A 94 5.21 11.54 0.81
CA TYR A 94 3.88 12.14 0.90
C TYR A 94 3.24 11.90 2.29
N THR A 95 3.24 10.66 2.79
CA THR A 95 2.69 10.34 4.12
C THR A 95 3.46 11.02 5.24
N LYS A 96 4.80 11.11 5.15
CA LYS A 96 5.63 11.88 6.09
C LYS A 96 5.28 13.38 6.11
N ALA A 97 4.99 13.96 4.95
CA ALA A 97 4.60 15.37 4.87
C ALA A 97 3.23 15.59 5.56
N ILE A 98 2.28 14.68 5.39
CA ILE A 98 1.00 14.71 6.12
C ILE A 98 1.22 14.52 7.63
N GLU A 99 2.02 13.54 8.05
CA GLU A 99 2.42 13.32 9.46
C GLU A 99 2.98 14.61 10.07
N SER A 100 3.84 15.32 9.33
CA SER A 100 4.46 16.58 9.80
C SER A 100 3.44 17.72 9.92
N LYS A 101 2.51 17.85 8.96
CA LYS A 101 1.43 18.85 9.01
C LYS A 101 0.49 18.59 10.19
N LEU A 102 0.17 17.32 10.45
CA LEU A 102 -0.63 16.90 11.60
C LEU A 102 0.06 17.21 12.93
N ALA A 103 1.37 16.91 13.04
CA ALA A 103 2.14 17.14 14.26
C ALA A 103 2.22 18.63 14.66
N VAL A 104 2.13 19.55 13.71
CA VAL A 104 2.08 21.00 13.99
C VAL A 104 0.66 21.55 14.13
N GLY A 105 -0.36 20.67 14.13
CA GLY A 105 -1.77 21.03 14.34
C GLY A 105 -2.46 21.64 13.11
N GLU A 106 -1.91 21.45 11.90
CA GLU A 106 -2.54 21.94 10.67
C GLU A 106 -3.90 21.25 10.46
N GLN A 107 -4.92 22.06 10.16
CA GLN A 107 -6.28 21.57 9.95
C GLN A 107 -6.45 21.15 8.49
N LEU A 108 -6.38 19.84 8.25
CA LEU A 108 -6.66 19.22 6.96
C LEU A 108 -7.89 18.32 7.08
N ASP A 109 -8.55 18.06 5.96
CA ASP A 109 -9.52 16.98 5.86
C ASP A 109 -8.77 15.64 5.78
N TYR A 110 -8.36 15.12 6.94
CA TYR A 110 -7.57 13.89 7.02
C TYR A 110 -8.31 12.66 6.48
N ALA A 111 -9.65 12.64 6.53
CA ALA A 111 -10.44 11.58 5.91
C ALA A 111 -10.26 11.59 4.38
N LYS A 112 -10.32 12.78 3.77
CA LYS A 112 -10.02 12.95 2.34
C LYS A 112 -8.56 12.60 2.01
N VAL A 113 -7.61 12.94 2.88
CA VAL A 113 -6.20 12.56 2.69
C VAL A 113 -6.02 11.04 2.69
N ILE A 114 -6.60 10.35 3.66
CA ILE A 114 -6.56 8.88 3.73
C ILE A 114 -7.17 8.28 2.47
N GLY A 115 -8.32 8.80 2.00
CA GLY A 115 -8.95 8.35 0.76
C GLY A 115 -8.11 8.60 -0.51
N ILE A 116 -7.27 9.65 -0.53
CA ILE A 116 -6.30 9.86 -1.63
C ILE A 116 -5.23 8.76 -1.61
N ILE A 117 -4.71 8.43 -0.43
CA ILE A 117 -3.68 7.40 -0.29
C ILE A 117 -4.26 6.03 -0.63
N GLU A 118 -5.43 5.70 -0.10
CA GLU A 118 -6.14 4.44 -0.39
C GLU A 118 -6.32 4.23 -1.90
N LYS A 119 -6.79 5.27 -2.61
CA LYS A 119 -6.92 5.24 -4.08
C LYS A 119 -5.58 5.05 -4.80
N GLY A 120 -4.52 5.67 -4.29
CA GLY A 120 -3.18 5.54 -4.83
C GLY A 120 -2.58 4.14 -4.68
N LEU A 121 -3.04 3.37 -3.68
CA LEU A 121 -2.53 2.04 -3.32
C LEU A 121 -3.51 0.91 -3.71
N VAL A 122 -4.61 1.22 -4.41
CA VAL A 122 -5.74 0.32 -4.64
C VAL A 122 -5.34 -1.00 -5.32
N GLU A 123 -4.36 -0.96 -6.22
CA GLU A 123 -3.91 -2.15 -6.96
C GLU A 123 -3.29 -3.21 -6.04
N ILE A 124 -2.59 -2.77 -4.97
CA ILE A 124 -2.02 -3.68 -3.97
C ILE A 124 -3.04 -4.04 -2.90
N LEU A 125 -3.84 -3.07 -2.47
CA LEU A 125 -4.91 -3.28 -1.48
C LEU A 125 -5.91 -4.34 -1.92
N CYS A 126 -6.24 -4.40 -3.22
CA CYS A 126 -7.17 -5.38 -3.76
C CYS A 126 -6.48 -6.66 -4.26
N TYR A 127 -5.20 -6.87 -3.94
CA TYR A 127 -4.47 -8.04 -4.41
C TYR A 127 -4.87 -9.31 -3.65
N ASP A 128 -5.49 -10.26 -4.36
CA ASP A 128 -6.04 -11.50 -3.81
C ASP A 128 -5.23 -12.76 -4.15
N GLY A 129 -4.01 -12.58 -4.67
CA GLY A 129 -3.15 -13.67 -5.12
C GLY A 129 -3.32 -13.88 -6.62
N GLY A 130 -2.39 -13.31 -7.39
CA GLY A 130 -2.32 -13.50 -8.83
C GLY A 130 -2.28 -15.00 -9.13
N ASN A 131 -3.21 -15.47 -9.95
CA ASN A 131 -3.38 -16.88 -10.29
C ASN A 131 -2.21 -17.38 -11.18
N GLY A 132 -1.00 -17.42 -10.63
CA GLY A 132 0.27 -17.72 -11.29
C GLY A 132 1.07 -18.81 -10.57
N GLY A 133 0.39 -19.70 -9.86
CA GLY A 133 1.05 -20.68 -8.99
C GLY A 133 0.21 -21.88 -8.55
N ARG A 134 -0.68 -22.42 -9.40
CA ARG A 134 -0.87 -23.89 -9.36
C ARG A 134 0.42 -24.54 -9.89
N SER A 135 1.49 -24.46 -9.10
CA SER A 135 2.64 -25.34 -9.27
C SER A 135 2.12 -26.74 -8.98
N GLY A 136 1.82 -27.46 -10.06
CA GLY A 136 1.46 -28.86 -10.00
C GLY A 136 2.49 -29.59 -9.14
N PHE A 137 2.02 -30.10 -8.01
CA PHE A 137 2.58 -31.33 -7.49
C PHE A 137 2.24 -32.40 -8.53
N SER A 138 3.03 -32.49 -9.62
CA SER A 138 3.16 -33.72 -10.38
C SER A 138 3.87 -34.69 -9.46
N GLY A 139 3.10 -35.24 -8.52
CA GLY A 139 3.42 -36.51 -7.93
C GLY A 139 3.31 -37.54 -9.04
N GLU A 140 4.40 -37.74 -9.79
CA GLU A 140 4.65 -39.00 -10.45
C GLU A 140 4.68 -40.07 -9.36
N VAL A 141 3.52 -40.66 -9.06
CA VAL A 141 3.48 -41.95 -8.38
C VAL A 141 3.88 -42.96 -9.44
N ARG A 142 5.16 -43.32 -9.47
CA ARG A 142 5.63 -44.51 -10.19
C ARG A 142 4.95 -45.72 -9.54
N PRO A 143 4.10 -46.48 -10.26
CA PRO A 143 3.78 -47.81 -9.80
C PRO A 143 4.94 -48.68 -10.25
N GLU A 144 5.78 -49.14 -9.33
CA GLU A 144 6.36 -50.48 -9.40
C GLU A 144 7.40 -50.71 -8.30
N GLN A 145 7.33 -51.92 -7.75
CA GLN A 145 8.30 -52.63 -6.88
C GLN A 145 8.19 -52.18 -5.41
N VAL A 146 7.76 -53.04 -4.49
CA VAL A 146 8.43 -54.30 -4.15
C VAL A 146 7.42 -55.40 -3.79
N LYS A 147 7.80 -56.61 -4.22
CA LYS A 147 7.21 -57.93 -3.99
C LYS A 147 6.91 -58.26 -2.53
#